data_AF-A0A3D4UIG4-F1
#
_entry.id   AF-A0A3D4UIG4-F1
#
_cell.length_a   1.000
_cell.length_b   1.000
_cell.length_c   1.000
_cell.angle_alpha   90.00
_cell.angle_beta   90.00
_cell.angle_gamma   90.00
#
_symmetry.space_group_name_H-M   'P 1'
#
loop_
_entity.id
_entity.type
_entity.pdbx_description
1 polymer ?
#
loop_
_entity_poly.entity_id
_entity_poly.type
_entity_poly.pdbx_seq_one_letter_code
_entity_poly.pdbx_strand_id
1 'polypeptide(L)' 'ATKEIQMRQLCHFFRADPDYGARIASKLGIDVEGMMSGAGSHAVEGTRNT' A
#
# COMPACT_ATOMS: atom_id res chain seq x y z
N ALA A 1 15.99 -1.11 12.98
CA ALA A 1 14.72 -1.71 12.52
C ALA A 1 14.80 -1.96 11.02
N THR A 2 14.34 -3.11 10.53
CA THR A 2 14.38 -3.43 9.09
C THR A 2 13.15 -2.86 8.37
N LYS A 3 13.28 -2.56 7.07
CA LYS A 3 12.18 -2.03 6.24
C LYS A 3 10.96 -2.95 6.24
N GLU A 4 11.18 -4.27 6.22
CA GLU A 4 10.10 -5.28 6.27
C GLU A 4 9.24 -5.16 7.54
N ILE A 5 9.86 -4.93 8.70
CA ILE A 5 9.14 -4.77 9.96
C ILE A 5 8.30 -3.49 9.92
N GLN A 6 8.83 -2.40 9.37
CA GLN A 6 8.11 -1.14 9.23
C GLN A 6 6.88 -1.29 8.34
N MET A 7 6.98 -2.02 7.22
CA MET A 7 5.85 -2.25 6.33
C MET A 7 4.75 -3.10 7.00
N ARG A 8 5.12 -4.16 7.74
CA ARG A 8 4.13 -4.97 8.48
C ARG A 8 3.42 -4.16 9.57
N GLN A 9 4.17 -3.35 10.31
CA GLN A 9 3.58 -2.45 11.32
C GLN A 9 2.68 -1.39 10.69
N LEU A 10 3.08 -0.84 9.55
CA LEU A 10 2.27 0.12 8.80
C LEU A 10 0.92 -0.48 8.40
N CYS A 11 0.90 -1.73 7.94
CA CYS A 11 -0.36 -2.44 7.67
C CYS A 11 -1.26 -2.55 8.91
N HIS A 12 -0.70 -2.81 10.10
CA HIS A 12 -1.49 -2.84 11.33
C HIS A 12 -2.07 -1.47 11.68
N PHE A 13 -1.32 -0.38 11.49
CA PHE A 13 -1.84 0.96 11.70
C PHE A 13 -2.96 1.32 10.74
N PHE A 14 -2.81 1.01 9.45
CA PHE A 14 -3.88 1.20 8.46
C PHE A 14 -5.13 0.38 8.75
N ARG A 15 -4.98 -0.85 9.27
CA ARG A 15 -6.10 -1.71 9.65
C ARG A 15 -6.84 -1.22 10.89
N ALA A 16 -6.14 -0.54 11.80
CA ALA A 16 -6.74 0.03 13.00
C ALA A 16 -7.46 1.34 12.69
N ASP A 17 -6.81 2.23 11.92
CA ASP A 17 -7.33 3.54 11.53
C ASP A 17 -6.60 4.04 10.25
N PRO A 18 -7.32 4.27 9.14
CA PRO A 18 -6.72 4.73 7.88
C PRO A 18 -5.99 6.07 7.97
N ASP A 19 -6.54 7.07 8.68
CA ASP A 19 -5.95 8.39 8.86
C ASP A 19 -4.69 8.33 9.74
N TYR A 20 -4.66 7.44 10.73
CA TYR A 20 -3.48 7.20 11.54
C TYR A 20 -2.39 6.50 10.72
N GLY A 21 -2.74 5.47 9.95
CA GLY A 21 -1.82 4.81 9.03
C GLY A 21 -1.18 5.78 8.04
N ALA A 22 -1.98 6.67 7.45
CA ALA A 22 -1.51 7.70 6.51
C ALA A 22 -0.49 8.66 7.16
N ARG A 23 -0.78 9.15 8.37
CA ARG A 23 0.15 10.03 9.11
C ARG A 23 1.48 9.34 9.44
N ILE A 24 1.45 8.05 9.76
CA ILE A 24 2.68 7.27 10.00
C ILE A 24 3.45 7.05 8.70
N ALA A 25 2.77 6.75 7.60
CA ALA A 25 3.40 6.59 6.29
C ALA A 25 4.10 7.86 5.82
N SER A 26 3.47 9.03 5.97
CA SER A 26 4.09 10.33 5.65
C SER A 26 5.38 10.57 6.45
N LYS A 27 5.39 10.20 7.75
CA LYS A 27 6.60 10.30 8.58
C LYS A 27 7.70 9.32 8.19
N LEU A 28 7.33 8.17 7.64
CA LEU A 28 8.26 7.17 7.11
C LEU A 28 8.72 7.48 5.67
N GLY A 29 8.19 8.53 5.03
CA GLY A 29 8.46 8.87 3.63
C GLY A 29 7.90 7.85 2.65
N ILE A 30 6.82 7.17 3.04
CA ILE A 30 6.15 6.14 2.23
C ILE A 30 4.94 6.77 1.54
N ASP A 31 4.93 6.75 0.22
CA ASP A 31 3.81 7.20 -0.60
C ASP A 31 2.73 6.11 -0.68
N VAL A 32 1.64 6.33 0.05
CA VAL A 32 0.52 5.38 0.14
C VAL A 32 -0.46 5.56 -1.02
N GLU A 33 -0.64 6.80 -1.49
CA GLU A 33 -1.52 7.10 -2.62
C GLU A 33 -0.99 6.45 -3.90
N GLY A 34 0.33 6.51 -4.13
CA GLY A 34 0.99 5.81 -5.22
C GLY A 34 0.85 4.29 -5.13
N MET A 35 0.88 3.71 -3.92
CA MET A 35 0.68 2.27 -3.73
C MET A 35 -0.77 1.83 -3.96
N MET A 36 -1.75 2.62 -3.50
CA MET A 36 -3.17 2.32 -3.71
C MET A 36 -3.58 2.51 -5.18
N SER A 37 -3.04 3.52 -5.86
CA SER A 37 -3.28 3.74 -7.29
C SER A 37 -2.68 2.63 -8.16
N GLY A 38 -1.59 1.97 -7.71
CA GLY A 38 -1.03 0.79 -8.37
C GLY A 38 -1.80 -0.50 -8.08
N ALA A 39 -2.41 -0.64 -6.91
CA ALA A 39 -3.15 -1.85 -6.51
C ALA A 39 -4.50 -2.04 -7.25
N GLY A 40 -5.00 -1.00 -7.93
CA GLY A 40 -6.19 -1.05 -8.79
C GLY A 40 -5.90 -1.35 -10.27
N SER A 41 -4.62 -1.41 -10.67
CA SER A 41 -4.21 -1.66 -12.06
C SER A 41 -3.69 -3.09 -12.25
N HIS A 42 -4.45 -4.09 -11.79
CA HIS A 42 -4.35 -5.40 -12.41
C HIS A 42 -5.19 -5.34 -13.69
N ALA A 43 -4.63 -4.70 -14.72
CA ALA A 43 -5.14 -4.78 -16.07
C ALA A 43 -5.20 -6.26 -16.43
N VAL A 44 -6.41 -6.78 -16.59
CA VAL A 44 -6.67 -8.11 -17.14
C VAL A 44 -6.16 -8.12 -18.58
N GLU A 45 -4.91 -8.54 -18.77
CA GLU A 45 -4.32 -8.72 -20.09
C GLU A 45 -4.82 -10.04 -20.70
N GLY A 46 -5.71 -9.91 -21.68
CA GLY A 46 -5.78 -10.78 -22.85
C GLY A 46 -6.11 -12.26 -22.66
N THR A 47 -7.40 -12.60 -22.77
CA THR A 47 -7.80 -13.86 -23.44
C THR A 47 -8.79 -13.57 -24.57
N ARG A 48 -8.24 -13.14 -25.71
CA ARG A 48 -8.82 -13.46 -27.02
C ARG A 48 -7.78 -14.28 -27.78
N ASN A 49 -8.11 -15.53 -28.11
CA ASN A 49 -8.04 -16.08 -29.48
C ASN A 49 -8.11 -17.64 -29.47
N THR A 50 -9.30 -18.18 -29.75
CA THR A 50 -9.58 -19.22 -30.77
C THR A 50 -11.07 -19.20 -31.07
#